data_AF-A0A8X6V123-F1
#
_entry.id   AF-A0A8X6V123-F1
#
_cell.length_a   1.000
_cell.length_b   1.000
_cell.length_c   1.000
_cell.angle_alpha   90.00
_cell.angle_beta   90.00
_cell.angle_gamma   90.00
#
_symmetry.space_group_name_H-M   'P 1'
#
loop_
_entity.id
_entity.type
_entity.pdbx_description
1 polymer ?
#
loop_
_entity_poly.entity_id
_entity_poly.type
_entity_poly.pdbx_seq_one_letter_code
_entity_poly.pdbx_strand_id
1 'polypeptide(L)'
;MNIFKETVQYNNNRYVVELPFRKHWNELSNNISVAKQRFRVYGEGYEEIKPLYTQYKETIQDYLNQGIIEKVNDTEINVHKPMYYLPHQAIKKEGRVTTSTRIVFDAASHQANELSLNDCLWPGPNLNPNL
;
A
#
# COMPACT_ATOMS: atom_id res chain seq x y z
N MET A 1 -14.95 4.32 -17.40
CA MET A 1 -14.71 3.82 -16.03
C MET A 1 -15.81 2.83 -15.68
N ASN A 2 -15.84 1.68 -16.36
CA ASN A 2 -16.91 0.70 -16.26
C ASN A 2 -16.75 -0.17 -15.00
N ILE A 3 -15.51 -0.54 -14.67
CA ILE A 3 -15.19 -1.37 -13.48
C ILE A 3 -15.79 -0.79 -12.20
N PHE A 4 -15.63 0.52 -11.94
CA PHE A 4 -16.24 1.14 -10.74
C PHE A 4 -17.76 0.91 -10.68
N LYS A 5 -18.47 1.17 -11.79
CA LYS A 5 -19.93 1.03 -11.83
C LYS A 5 -20.38 -0.44 -11.74
N GLU A 6 -19.58 -1.36 -12.27
CA GLU A 6 -19.88 -2.79 -12.33
C GLU A 6 -19.57 -3.52 -11.02
N THR A 7 -18.57 -3.05 -10.26
CA THR A 7 -18.04 -3.76 -9.09
C THR A 7 -18.34 -3.08 -7.77
N VAL A 8 -18.84 -1.84 -7.78
CA VAL A 8 -19.23 -1.15 -6.55
C VAL A 8 -20.39 -1.88 -5.88
N GLN A 9 -20.18 -2.27 -4.63
CA GLN A 9 -21.16 -2.94 -3.78
C GLN A 9 -21.22 -2.24 -2.43
N TYR A 10 -22.39 -2.25 -1.79
CA TYR A 10 -22.55 -1.76 -0.42
C TYR A 10 -22.71 -2.95 0.52
N ASN A 11 -21.62 -3.29 1.21
CA ASN A 11 -21.52 -4.46 2.08
C ASN A 11 -21.08 -4.02 3.47
N ASN A 12 -21.71 -4.53 4.53
CA ASN A 12 -21.30 -4.26 5.93
C ASN A 12 -21.08 -2.77 6.24
N ASN A 13 -22.03 -1.92 5.82
CA ASN A 13 -21.99 -0.46 5.97
C ASN A 13 -20.81 0.24 5.26
N ARG A 14 -20.15 -0.40 4.29
CA ARG A 14 -19.04 0.15 3.52
C ARG A 14 -19.25 -0.06 2.03
N TYR A 15 -18.76 0.88 1.23
CA TYR A 15 -18.63 0.66 -0.20
C TYR A 15 -17.36 -0.17 -0.45
N VAL A 16 -17.52 -1.26 -1.19
CA VAL A 16 -16.45 -2.11 -1.68
C VAL A 16 -16.42 -1.99 -3.19
N VAL A 17 -15.23 -1.78 -3.76
CA VAL A 17 -15.05 -1.67 -5.21
C VAL A 17 -13.78 -2.41 -5.58
N GLU A 18 -13.79 -3.07 -6.73
CA GLU A 18 -12.58 -3.71 -7.23
C GLU A 18 -11.57 -2.66 -7.70
N LEU A 19 -10.29 -2.99 -7.59
CA LEU A 19 -9.23 -2.17 -8.16
C LEU A 19 -9.42 -2.07 -9.68
N PRO A 20 -9.39 -0.85 -10.27
CA PRO A 20 -9.70 -0.65 -11.68
C PRO A 20 -8.49 -1.01 -12.55
N PHE A 21 -8.18 -2.29 -12.66
CA PHE A 21 -7.10 -2.78 -13.51
C PHE A 21 -7.35 -2.42 -14.98
N ARG A 22 -6.35 -1.85 -15.64
CA ARG A 22 -6.33 -1.56 -17.08
C ARG A 22 -5.46 -2.51 -17.90
N LYS A 23 -4.67 -3.31 -17.20
CA LYS A 23 -3.81 -4.38 -17.70
C LYS A 23 -4.24 -5.68 -17.05
N HIS A 24 -3.82 -6.83 -17.59
CA HIS A 24 -4.08 -8.08 -16.90
C HIS A 24 -3.24 -8.15 -15.62
N TRP A 25 -3.83 -8.62 -14.53
CA TRP A 25 -3.17 -8.70 -13.22
C TRP A 25 -1.91 -9.57 -13.26
N ASN A 26 -1.82 -10.52 -14.18
CA ASN A 26 -0.69 -11.43 -14.34
C ASN A 26 0.54 -10.75 -14.96
N GLU A 27 0.41 -9.51 -15.42
CA GLU A 27 1.53 -8.67 -15.86
C GLU A 27 2.28 -8.04 -14.67
N LEU A 28 1.74 -8.11 -13.45
CA LEU A 28 2.44 -7.65 -12.25
C LEU A 28 3.41 -8.72 -11.76
N SER A 29 4.70 -8.41 -11.88
CA SER A 29 5.78 -9.20 -11.29
C SER A 29 5.83 -9.06 -9.77
N ASN A 30 6.30 -10.12 -9.11
CA ASN A 30 6.49 -10.13 -7.67
C ASN A 30 7.62 -9.16 -7.27
N ASN A 31 7.30 -8.19 -6.39
CA ASN A 31 8.24 -7.16 -5.96
C ASN A 31 8.71 -7.30 -4.50
N ILE A 32 8.59 -8.50 -3.89
CA ILE A 32 8.87 -8.72 -2.46
C ILE A 32 10.30 -8.33 -2.08
N SER A 33 11.27 -8.52 -2.98
CA SER A 33 12.67 -8.15 -2.77
C SER A 33 12.82 -6.64 -2.55
N VAL A 34 12.12 -5.83 -3.36
CA VAL A 34 12.09 -4.37 -3.26
C VAL A 34 11.42 -3.94 -1.96
N ALA A 35 10.27 -4.53 -1.63
CA ALA A 35 9.55 -4.22 -0.40
C ALA A 35 10.39 -4.54 0.85
N LYS A 36 11.04 -5.71 0.90
CA LYS A 36 11.93 -6.10 2.00
C LYS A 36 13.14 -5.17 2.12
N GLN A 37 13.75 -4.80 0.99
CA GLN A 37 14.91 -3.89 1.00
C GLN A 37 14.54 -2.53 1.60
N ARG A 38 13.37 -1.97 1.25
CA ARG A 38 12.89 -0.72 1.86
C ARG A 38 12.57 -0.87 3.33
N PHE A 39 11.98 -2.01 3.73
CA PHE A 39 11.67 -2.27 5.14
C PHE A 39 12.93 -2.46 6.01
N ARG A 40 14.06 -2.89 5.42
CA ARG A 40 15.31 -3.18 6.15
C ARG A 40 15.81 -2.02 7.00
N VAL A 41 15.52 -0.78 6.58
CA VAL A 41 15.83 0.45 7.33
C VAL A 41 15.29 0.41 8.77
N TYR A 42 14.16 -0.27 9.01
CA TYR A 42 13.59 -0.43 10.35
C TYR A 42 14.17 -1.60 11.16
N GLY A 43 14.87 -2.53 10.50
CA GLY A 43 15.45 -3.73 11.12
C GLY A 43 16.92 -3.59 11.52
N GLU A 44 17.63 -2.58 11.02
CA GLU A 44 19.08 -2.40 11.24
C GLU A 44 19.45 -1.82 12.61
N GLY A 45 18.47 -1.53 13.48
CA GLY A 45 18.71 -1.28 14.90
C GLY A 45 19.37 0.05 15.25
N TYR A 46 19.44 1.00 14.32
CA TYR A 46 19.95 2.35 14.58
C TYR A 46 19.14 3.05 15.68
N GLU A 47 19.82 3.58 16.71
CA GLU A 47 19.18 4.27 17.85
C GLU A 47 18.28 5.43 17.40
N GLU A 48 18.68 6.13 16.35
CA GLU A 48 17.94 7.26 15.76
C GLU A 48 16.59 6.84 15.15
N ILE A 49 16.48 5.59 14.70
CA ILE A 49 15.29 5.06 14.02
C ILE A 49 14.29 4.48 15.03
N LYS A 50 14.75 4.05 16.22
CA LYS A 50 13.88 3.39 17.22
C LYS A 50 12.61 4.19 17.55
N PRO A 51 12.65 5.52 17.80
CA PRO A 51 11.42 6.27 18.09
C PRO A 51 10.43 6.27 16.91
N LEU A 52 10.92 6.41 15.68
CA LEU A 52 10.10 6.36 14.47
C LEU A 52 9.51 4.98 14.25
N TYR A 53 10.28 3.92 14.53
CA TYR A 53 9.82 2.54 14.41
C TYR A 53 8.74 2.19 15.44
N THR A 54 8.82 2.72 16.66
CA THR A 54 7.74 2.56 17.66
C THR A 54 6.43 3.17 17.15
N GLN A 55 6.47 4.41 16.66
CA GLN A 55 5.28 5.08 16.11
C GLN A 55 4.75 4.39 14.84
N TYR A 56 5.65 3.83 14.03
CA TYR A 56 5.28 3.00 12.89
C TYR A 56 4.46 1.78 13.32
N LYS A 57 4.92 1.02 14.33
CA LYS A 57 4.20 -0.14 14.85
C LYS A 57 2.83 0.23 15.41
N GLU A 58 2.77 1.31 16.19
CA GLU A 58 1.51 1.86 16.72
C GLU A 58 0.54 2.16 15.58
N THR A 59 1.01 2.83 14.52
CA THR A 59 0.16 3.16 13.36
C THR A 59 -0.32 1.93 12.61
N ILE A 60 0.53 0.92 12.39
CA ILE A 60 0.12 -0.37 11.79
C ILE A 60 -0.92 -1.08 12.66
N GLN A 61 -0.73 -1.09 13.98
CA GLN A 61 -1.68 -1.69 14.90
C GLN A 61 -3.01 -0.97 14.90
N ASP A 62 -3.01 0.36 14.82
CA ASP A 62 -4.23 1.16 14.68
C ASP A 62 -4.98 0.85 13.38
N TYR A 63 -4.27 0.67 12.26
CA TYR A 63 -4.90 0.25 11.01
C TYR A 63 -5.53 -1.14 11.12
N LEU A 64 -4.88 -2.08 11.82
CA LEU A 64 -5.41 -3.41 12.07
C LEU A 64 -6.66 -3.35 12.96
N ASN A 65 -6.62 -2.59 14.06
CA ASN A 65 -7.74 -2.41 14.98
C ASN A 65 -8.96 -1.76 14.31
N GLN A 66 -8.74 -0.86 13.34
CA GLN A 66 -9.80 -0.21 12.56
C GLN A 66 -10.34 -1.08 11.40
N GLY A 67 -9.70 -2.23 11.14
CA GLY A 67 -10.02 -3.07 9.98
C GLY A 67 -9.75 -2.37 8.65
N ILE A 68 -8.69 -1.56 8.59
CA ILE A 68 -8.17 -0.93 7.36
C ILE A 68 -7.21 -1.90 6.66
N ILE A 69 -6.41 -2.62 7.45
CA ILE A 69 -5.53 -3.70 6.98
C ILE A 69 -5.90 -4.99 7.71
N GLU A 70 -5.48 -6.12 7.14
CA GLU A 70 -5.61 -7.44 7.75
C GLU A 70 -4.31 -8.22 7.64
N LYS A 71 -4.17 -9.25 8.47
CA LYS A 71 -3.05 -10.18 8.37
C LYS A 71 -3.35 -11.20 7.27
N VAL A 72 -2.52 -11.24 6.24
CA VAL A 72 -2.58 -12.27 5.20
C VAL A 72 -2.18 -13.62 5.80
N ASN A 73 -3.01 -14.64 5.65
CA ASN A 73 -2.66 -16.00 6.10
C ASN A 73 -1.73 -16.68 5.09
N ASP A 74 -0.84 -17.55 5.57
CA ASP A 74 0.10 -18.29 4.70
C ASP A 74 -0.63 -19.15 3.65
N THR A 75 -1.86 -19.56 3.94
CA THR A 75 -2.73 -20.31 3.00
C THR A 75 -3.29 -19.46 1.85
N GLU A 76 -3.32 -18.14 2.02
CA GLU A 76 -3.79 -17.19 1.00
C GLU A 76 -2.67 -16.76 0.04
N ILE A 77 -1.42 -17.08 0.39
CA ILE A 77 -0.24 -16.89 -0.46
C ILE A 77 -0.34 -17.89 -1.62
N ASN A 78 -1.00 -17.46 -2.69
CA ASN A 78 -1.16 -18.25 -3.89
C ASN A 78 -0.04 -17.94 -4.88
N VAL A 79 0.88 -18.88 -5.07
CA VAL A 79 1.99 -18.77 -6.04
C VAL A 79 1.52 -18.63 -7.50
N HIS A 80 0.26 -18.94 -7.79
CA HIS A 80 -0.36 -18.81 -9.11
C HIS A 80 -1.16 -17.51 -9.28
N LYS A 81 -1.23 -16.66 -8.24
CA LYS A 81 -1.79 -15.31 -8.34
C LYS A 81 -0.67 -14.27 -8.13
N PRO A 82 -0.76 -13.10 -8.77
CA PRO A 82 0.21 -12.03 -8.63
C PRO A 82 0.14 -11.53 -7.20
N MET A 83 1.29 -11.55 -6.53
CA MET A 83 1.45 -10.92 -5.23
C MET A 83 2.28 -9.67 -5.44
N TYR A 84 1.70 -8.53 -5.08
CA TYR A 84 2.35 -7.25 -5.17
C TYR A 84 2.33 -6.60 -3.79
N TYR A 85 3.52 -6.31 -3.27
CA TYR A 85 3.73 -5.76 -1.95
C TYR A 85 3.91 -4.26 -2.08
N LEU A 86 3.11 -3.47 -1.38
CA LEU A 86 3.31 -2.02 -1.33
C LEU A 86 4.47 -1.69 -0.39
N PRO A 87 5.64 -1.27 -0.91
CA PRO A 87 6.71 -0.81 -0.05
C PRO A 87 6.22 0.43 0.69
N HIS A 88 6.58 0.58 1.95
CA HIS A 88 6.06 1.65 2.77
C HIS A 88 7.09 2.18 3.76
N GLN A 89 6.90 3.43 4.15
CA GLN A 89 7.79 4.12 5.09
C GLN A 89 6.99 5.04 6.01
N ALA A 90 7.39 5.08 7.26
CA ALA A 90 6.97 6.06 8.24
C ALA A 90 7.64 7.41 7.97
N ILE A 91 6.85 8.46 7.86
CA ILE A 91 7.31 9.84 7.70
C ILE A 91 6.84 10.65 8.91
N LYS A 92 7.77 11.39 9.52
CA LYS A 92 7.47 12.34 10.59
C LYS A 92 7.02 13.66 9.99
N LYS A 93 5.86 14.17 10.40
CA LYS A 93 5.43 15.53 10.05
C LYS A 93 5.96 16.52 11.09
N GLU A 94 6.84 17.42 10.67
CA GLU A 94 7.30 18.52 11.51
C GLU A 94 6.22 19.60 11.66
N GLY A 95 6.14 20.25 12.84
CA GLY A 95 5.28 21.44 13.05
C GLY A 95 3.87 21.21 13.64
N ARG A 96 3.56 20.07 14.26
CA ARG A 96 2.36 19.91 15.11
C ARG A 96 2.76 19.53 16.53
N VAL A 97 2.03 20.07 17.52
CA VAL A 97 2.17 19.76 18.96
C VAL A 97 2.07 18.24 19.21
N THR A 98 1.32 17.53 18.38
CA THR A 98 1.32 16.06 18.29
C THR A 98 1.96 15.64 16.96
N THR A 99 3.20 15.15 16.96
CA THR A 99 3.86 14.55 15.79
C THR A 99 3.12 13.28 15.35
N SER A 100 2.10 13.41 14.51
CA SER A 100 1.41 12.27 13.90
C SER A 100 2.29 11.73 12.78
N THR A 101 3.05 10.68 13.07
CA THR A 101 3.72 9.86 12.07
C THR A 101 2.68 9.26 11.12
N ARG A 102 3.00 9.24 9.83
CA ARG A 102 2.14 8.67 8.79
C ARG A 102 2.92 7.62 8.02
N ILE A 103 2.23 6.54 7.65
CA ILE A 103 2.79 5.52 6.76
C ILE A 103 2.42 5.88 5.34
N VAL A 104 3.42 6.06 4.49
CA VAL A 104 3.26 6.27 3.05
C VAL A 104 3.53 4.96 2.33
N PHE A 105 2.57 4.52 1.53
CA PHE A 105 2.67 3.35 0.67
C PHE A 105 3.04 3.79 -0.75
N ASP A 106 4.06 3.18 -1.33
CA ASP A 106 4.56 3.50 -2.66
C ASP A 106 4.08 2.48 -3.70
N ALA A 107 2.93 2.74 -4.28
CA ALA A 107 2.36 1.95 -5.37
C ALA A 107 3.06 2.15 -6.73
N ALA A 108 3.98 3.11 -6.83
CA ALA A 108 4.81 3.33 -8.02
C ALA A 108 6.11 2.53 -7.98
N SER A 109 6.44 1.85 -6.87
CA SER A 109 7.71 1.14 -6.71
C SER A 109 7.74 -0.20 -7.46
N HIS A 110 8.61 -0.35 -8.45
CA HIS A 110 8.78 -1.59 -9.20
C HIS A 110 10.26 -1.98 -9.35
N GLN A 111 10.53 -3.22 -9.79
CA GLN A 111 11.87 -3.64 -10.21
C GLN A 111 12.22 -3.03 -11.58
N ALA A 112 13.51 -2.96 -11.92
CA ALA A 112 13.93 -2.45 -13.23
C ALA A 112 13.26 -3.25 -14.36
N ASN A 113 12.70 -2.54 -15.34
CA ASN A 113 11.94 -3.09 -16.48
C ASN A 113 10.63 -3.82 -16.14
N GLU A 114 10.15 -3.74 -14.90
CA GLU A 114 8.84 -4.29 -14.48
C GLU A 114 7.78 -3.20 -14.34
N LEU A 115 6.51 -3.60 -14.30
CA LEU A 115 5.37 -2.69 -14.08
C LEU A 115 5.16 -2.37 -12.60
N SER A 116 4.74 -1.14 -12.31
CA SER A 116 4.20 -0.78 -10.99
C SER A 116 2.70 -1.05 -10.87
N LEU A 117 2.18 -1.07 -9.64
CA LEU A 117 0.73 -1.13 -9.44
C LEU A 117 0.05 0.07 -10.10
N ASN A 118 0.63 1.28 -10.01
CA ASN A 118 0.12 2.47 -10.67
C ASN A 118 0.06 2.33 -12.20
N ASP A 119 1.02 1.64 -12.83
CA ASP A 119 1.00 1.39 -14.27
C ASP A 119 -0.15 0.47 -14.70
N CYS A 120 -0.56 -0.42 -13.80
CA CYS A 120 -1.61 -1.41 -14.04
C CYS A 120 -3.01 -0.93 -13.67
N LEU A 121 -3.15 0.18 -12.94
CA LEU A 121 -4.43 0.76 -12.56
C LEU A 121 -4.82 1.94 -13.46
N TRP A 122 -6.13 2.11 -13.68
CA TRP A 122 -6.65 3.36 -14.23
C TRP A 122 -6.46 4.49 -13.21
N PRO A 123 -5.82 5.63 -13.58
CA PRO A 123 -5.61 6.76 -12.67
C PRO A 123 -6.92 7.48 -12.30
N GLY A 124 -8.02 7.13 -12.96
CA GLY A 124 -9.30 7.84 -12.85
C GLY A 124 -9.31 9.16 -13.62
N PRO A 125 -10.46 9.84 -13.69
CA PRO A 125 -10.55 11.17 -14.25
C PRO A 125 -9.79 12.16 -13.37
N ASN A 126 -9.14 13.16 -14.00
CA ASN A 126 -8.59 14.28 -13.25
C ASN A 126 -9.75 15.10 -12.66
N LEU A 127 -9.89 15.07 -11.33
CA LEU A 127 -10.92 15.84 -10.60
C LEU A 127 -10.47 17.26 -10.27
N ASN A 128 -9.24 17.65 -10.63
CA ASN A 128 -8.76 19.02 -10.52
C ASN A 128 -8.99 19.74 -11.86
N PRO A 129 -10.01 20.60 -11.96
CA PRO A 129 -10.39 21.22 -13.23
C PRO A 129 -9.40 22.26 -13.77
N ASN A 130 -8.35 22.61 -13.02
CA ASN A 130 -7.40 23.69 -13.37
C ASN A 130 -5.93 23.23 -13.28
N LEU A 131 -5.55 22.25 -14.09
CA LEU A 131 -4.16 22.01 -14.48
C LEU A 131 -4.03 22.19 -15.99
#